data_AF-A0A7S7ZG84-F1
#
_entry.id   AF-A0A7S7ZG84-F1
#
_cell.length_a   1.000
_cell.length_b   1.000
_cell.length_c   1.000
_cell.angle_alpha   90.00
_cell.angle_beta   90.00
_cell.angle_gamma   90.00
#
_symmetry.space_group_name_H-M   'P 1'
#
loop_
_entity.id
_entity.type
_entity.pdbx_description
1 polymer ?
#
loop_
_entity_poly.entity_id
_entity_poly.type
_entity_poly.pdbx_seq_one_letter_code
_entity_poly.pdbx_strand_id
1 'polypeptide(L)' 'MSVSLTPAIFALSLGLAMIASIAGGMVGGLIVGGKVLGNELAALLGGFYGPLAGIAGVFVGLIALSIIA' A
#
# COMPACT_ATOMS: atom_id res chain seq x y z
N MET A 1 -7.31 17.87 -16.86
CA MET A 1 -6.96 16.55 -17.44
C MET A 1 -8.06 15.57 -17.04
N SER A 2 -9.04 15.33 -17.92
CA SER A 2 -10.14 14.40 -17.63
C SER A 2 -9.65 12.97 -17.87
N VAL A 3 -9.32 12.24 -16.81
CA VAL A 3 -9.06 10.80 -16.89
C VAL A 3 -10.39 10.13 -17.17
N SER A 4 -10.61 9.68 -18.41
CA SER A 4 -11.74 8.85 -18.77
C SER A 4 -11.58 7.50 -18.06
N LEU A 5 -12.28 7.31 -16.94
CA LEU A 5 -12.31 6.06 -16.19
C LEU A 5 -13.09 5.01 -16.97
N THR A 6 -12.49 4.47 -18.02
CA THR A 6 -13.03 3.26 -18.64
C THR A 6 -12.88 2.10 -17.64
N PRO A 7 -13.82 1.13 -17.61
CA PRO A 7 -13.75 -0.01 -16.70
C PRO A 7 -12.41 -0.76 -16.78
N ALA A 8 -11.80 -0.80 -17.97
CA ALA A 8 -10.50 -1.41 -18.21
C ALA A 8 -9.35 -0.68 -17.49
N ILE A 9 -9.28 0.65 -17.58
CA ILE A 9 -8.24 1.45 -16.92
C ILE A 9 -8.40 1.36 -15.40
N PHE A 10 -9.65 1.39 -14.91
CA PHE A 10 -9.93 1.20 -13.49
C PHE A 10 -9.41 -0.14 -12.98
N ALA A 11 -9.75 -1.25 -13.66
CA ALA A 11 -9.27 -2.58 -13.28
C ALA A 11 -7.74 -2.69 -13.30
N LEU A 12 -7.09 -2.11 -14.31
CA LEU A 12 -5.62 -2.06 -14.42
C LEU A 12 -5.00 -1.30 -13.25
N SER A 13 -5.54 -0.12 -12.94
CA SER A 13 -5.04 0.72 -11.85
C SER A 13 -5.23 0.05 -10.49
N LEU A 14 -6.36 -0.63 -10.27
CA LEU A 14 -6.63 -1.36 -9.04
C LEU A 14 -5.66 -2.55 -8.87
N GLY A 15 -5.40 -3.28 -9.96
CA GLY A 15 -4.45 -4.40 -9.96
C GLY A 15 -3.02 -3.95 -9.64
N LEU A 16 -2.56 -2.88 -10.29
CA LEU A 16 -1.23 -2.32 -10.02
C LEU A 16 -1.13 -1.75 -8.60
N ALA A 17 -2.17 -1.07 -8.11
CA ALA A 17 -2.20 -0.56 -6.75
C ALA A 17 -2.14 -1.69 -5.71
N MET A 18 -2.86 -2.79 -5.93
CA MET A 18 -2.81 -3.98 -5.07
C MET A 18 -1.39 -4.57 -5.02
N ILE A 19 -0.75 -4.77 -6.18
CA ILE A 19 0.62 -5.31 -6.24
C ILE A 19 1.59 -4.39 -5.52
N ALA A 20 1.52 -3.08 -5.77
CA ALA A 20 2.37 -2.10 -5.11
C ALA A 20 2.15 -2.07 -3.59
N SER A 21 0.89 -2.18 -3.14
CA SER A 21 0.55 -2.18 -1.72
C SER A 21 1.06 -3.42 -0.99
N ILE A 22 0.96 -4.60 -1.63
CA ILE A 22 1.52 -5.85 -1.09
C ILE A 22 3.05 -5.73 -1.03
N ALA A 23 3.70 -5.29 -2.10
CA ALA A 23 5.15 -5.12 -2.14
C ALA A 23 5.66 -4.15 -1.06
N GLY A 24 5.04 -2.97 -0.95
CA GLY A 24 5.36 -2.00 0.09
C GLY A 24 5.12 -2.55 1.50
N GLY A 25 4.02 -3.27 1.70
CA GLY A 25 3.69 -3.95 2.95
C GLY A 25 4.73 -5.00 3.35
N MET A 26 5.18 -5.85 2.42
CA MET A 26 6.22 -6.85 2.67
C MET A 26 7.52 -6.18 3.14
N VAL A 27 7.95 -5.11 2.46
CA VAL A 27 9.16 -4.36 2.84
C VAL A 27 9.01 -3.71 4.21
N GLY A 28 7.86 -3.08 4.49
CA GLY A 28 7.57 -2.50 5.80
C GLY A 28 7.55 -3.55 6.91
N GLY A 29 6.94 -4.71 6.65
CA GLY A 29 6.92 -5.85 7.58
C GLY A 29 8.31 -6.37 7.91
N LEU A 30 9.19 -6.49 6.91
CA LEU A 30 10.59 -6.88 7.11
C LEU A 30 11.34 -5.87 7.98
N ILE A 31 11.16 -4.56 7.75
CA ILE A 31 11.84 -3.50 8.50
C ILE A 31 11.41 -3.51 9.98
N VAL A 32 10.11 -3.67 10.25
CA VAL A 32 9.55 -3.56 11.60
C VAL A 32 9.67 -4.88 12.39
N GLY A 33 9.32 -6.00 11.76
CA GLY A 33 9.15 -7.30 12.44
C GLY A 33 10.22 -8.35 12.11
N GLY A 34 11.08 -8.13 11.11
CA GLY A 34 11.98 -9.15 10.59
C GLY A 34 12.93 -9.76 11.63
N LYS A 35 13.41 -8.95 12.58
CA LYS A 35 14.32 -9.41 13.65
C LYS A 35 13.64 -10.29 14.71
N VAL A 36 12.32 -10.17 14.90
CA VAL A 36 11.58 -10.85 15.97
C VAL A 36 10.83 -12.06 15.43
N LEU A 37 10.16 -11.91 14.29
CA LEU A 37 9.34 -12.96 13.67
C LEU A 37 10.10 -13.81 12.65
N GLY A 38 11.29 -13.36 12.21
CA GLY A 38 11.98 -13.90 11.06
C GLY A 38 11.50 -13.26 9.75
N ASN A 39 12.37 -13.26 8.73
CA ASN A 39 12.14 -12.52 7.49
C ASN A 39 10.91 -13.03 6.71
N GLU A 40 10.74 -14.35 6.57
CA GLU A 40 9.64 -14.92 5.79
C GLU A 40 8.27 -14.62 6.42
N LEU A 41 8.15 -14.81 7.74
CA LEU A 41 6.90 -14.55 8.45
C LEU A 41 6.59 -13.05 8.48
N ALA A 42 7.60 -12.20 8.68
CA ALA A 42 7.44 -10.76 8.65
C ALA A 42 7.04 -10.23 7.26
N ALA A 43 7.60 -10.80 6.18
CA ALA A 43 7.21 -10.48 4.81
C ALA A 43 5.77 -10.93 4.52
N LEU A 44 5.39 -12.16 4.89
CA LEU A 44 4.03 -12.68 4.71
C LEU A 44 2.99 -11.79 5.41
N LEU A 45 3.21 -11.46 6.68
CA LEU A 45 2.31 -10.59 7.43
C LEU A 45 2.31 -9.16 6.86
N GLY A 46 3.47 -8.64 6.51
CA GLY A 46 3.59 -7.34 5.86
C GLY A 46 2.83 -7.26 4.54
N GLY A 47 2.94 -8.27 3.68
CA GLY A 47 2.20 -8.34 2.42
C GLY A 47 0.70 -8.48 2.61
N PHE A 48 0.27 -9.28 3.58
CA PHE A 48 -1.15 -9.50 3.89
C PHE A 48 -1.84 -8.24 4.43
N TYR A 49 -1.14 -7.49 5.29
CA TYR A 49 -1.64 -6.23 5.87
C TYR A 49 -1.24 -4.98 5.08
N GLY A 50 -0.43 -5.12 4.03
CA GLY A 50 0.02 -4.03 3.15
C GLY A 50 -1.14 -3.21 2.56
N PRO A 51 -2.19 -3.86 1.99
CA PRO A 51 -3.39 -3.16 1.52
C PRO A 51 -4.13 -2.36 2.61
N LEU A 52 -4.17 -2.89 3.84
CA LEU A 52 -4.76 -2.20 4.99
C LEU A 52 -3.95 -0.96 5.38
N ALA A 53 -2.62 -1.05 5.35
CA ALA A 53 -1.73 0.10 5.58
C ALA A 53 -1.87 1.17 4.49
N GLY A 54 -2.21 0.77 3.25
CA GLY A 54 -2.50 1.68 2.16
C GLY A 54 -3.62 2.69 2.50
N ILE A 55 -4.68 2.24 3.19
CA ILE A 55 -5.77 3.13 3.63
C ILE A 55 -5.25 4.18 4.60
N ALA A 56 -4.51 3.76 5.63
CA ALA A 56 -3.92 4.70 6.59
C ALA A 56 -2.97 5.70 5.90
N GLY A 57 -2.16 5.24 4.95
CA GLY A 57 -1.28 6.09 4.14
C GLY A 57 -2.03 7.15 3.33
N VAL A 58 -3.17 6.78 2.71
CA VAL A 58 -4.04 7.74 2.01
C VAL A 58 -4.59 8.79 2.97
N PHE A 59 -5.09 8.38 4.14
CA PHE A 59 -5.58 9.32 5.16
C PHE A 59 -4.49 10.30 5.60
N VAL A 60 -3.28 9.80 5.92
CA VAL A 60 -2.15 10.64 6.31
C VAL A 60 -1.76 11.60 5.19
N GLY A 61 -1.72 11.13 3.94
CA GLY A 61 -1.42 11.96 2.78
C GLY A 61 -2.46 13.06 2.55
N LEU A 62 -3.75 12.76 2.73
CA LEU A 62 -4.83 13.74 2.61
C LEU A 62 -4.77 14.80 3.72
N ILE A 63 -4.47 14.39 4.96
CA ILE A 63 -4.28 15.32 6.08
C ILE A 63 -3.09 16.24 5.79
N ALA A 64 -1.94 15.68 5.38
CA ALA A 64 -0.77 16.49 5.03
C ALA A 64 -1.08 17.47 3.89
N LEU A 65 -1.83 17.03 2.88
CA LEU A 65 -2.24 17.90 1.78
C LEU A 65 -3.14 19.04 2.27
N SER A 66 -4.09 18.78 3.18
CA SER A 66 -4.98 19.83 3.72
C SER A 66 -4.29 20.91 4.57
N ILE A 67 -3.05 20.67 4.99
CA ILE A 67 -2.24 21.64 5.74
C ILE A 67 -1.48 22.55 4.77
N ILE A 68 -1.13 22.04 3.58
CA ILE A 68 -0.25 22.72 2.62
C ILE A 68 -1.05 23.35 1.46
N ALA A 69 -2.20 22.79 1.10
CA ALA A 69 -3.13 23.29 0.08
C ALA A 69 -4.25 24.13 0.70
#